data_AF-A0A7W0JEZ0-F1
#
_entry.id   AF-A0A7W0JEZ0-F1
#
_cell.length_a   1.000
_cell.length_b   1.000
_cell.length_c   1.000
_cell.angle_alpha   90.00
_cell.angle_beta   90.00
_cell.angle_gamma   90.00
#
_symmetry.space_group_name_H-M   'P 1'
#
loop_
_entity.id
_entity.type
_entity.pdbx_description
1 polymer ?
#
loop_
_entity_poly.entity_id
_entity_poly.type
_entity_poly.pdbx_seq_one_letter_code
_entity_poly.pdbx_strand_id
1 'polypeptide(L)' 'MSASEKDLIVGGQAVIEGVMMRTPNAYAIAVRRPDGTIAYTGAKLPKWSDKYPLLKLPVLRGAAVLVQS' A
#
# COMPACT_ATOMS: atom_id res chain seq x y z
N MET A 1 14.26 0.01 -25.66
CA MET A 1 12.91 -0.59 -25.53
C MET A 1 12.26 0.01 -24.31
N SER A 2 11.19 0.77 -24.54
CA SER A 2 10.46 1.57 -23.55
C SER A 2 9.99 0.70 -22.38
N ALA A 3 10.34 1.07 -21.16
CA ALA A 3 9.85 0.41 -19.95
C ALA A 3 8.33 0.57 -19.91
N SER A 4 7.63 -0.56 -19.88
CA SER A 4 6.17 -0.64 -19.95
C SER A 4 5.50 0.35 -19.00
N GLU A 5 4.72 1.29 -19.55
CA GLU A 5 3.66 2.00 -18.85
C GLU A 5 2.65 0.96 -18.37
N LYS A 6 2.92 0.36 -17.21
CA LYS A 6 1.86 -0.27 -16.42
C LYS A 6 1.14 0.89 -15.76
N ASP A 7 -0.16 1.02 -16.02
CA ASP A 7 -1.01 1.98 -15.32
C ASP A 7 -0.74 1.89 -13.82
N LEU A 8 -0.07 2.92 -13.30
CA LEU A 8 0.21 3.02 -11.88
C LEU A 8 -1.13 3.37 -11.22
N ILE A 9 -1.78 2.34 -10.66
CA ILE A 9 -3.00 2.54 -9.88
C ILE A 9 -2.63 3.29 -8.60
N VAL A 10 -2.81 4.61 -8.63
CA VAL A 10 -2.62 5.49 -7.48
C VAL A 10 -3.99 5.81 -6.89
N GLY A 11 -4.18 5.50 -5.62
CA GLY A 11 -5.37 5.86 -4.85
C GLY A 11 -5.05 6.87 -3.76
N GLY A 12 -6.00 7.74 -3.45
CA GLY A 12 -5.91 8.72 -2.36
C GLY A 12 -6.90 8.43 -1.24
N GLN A 13 -6.57 8.82 -0.01
CA GLN A 13 -7.49 8.87 1.11
C GLN A 13 -7.32 10.20 1.86
N ALA A 14 -8.42 10.79 2.33
CA ALA A 14 -8.39 11.95 3.20
C ALA A 14 -8.05 11.53 4.64
N VAL A 15 -7.12 12.25 5.26
CA VAL A 15 -6.76 12.10 6.68
C VAL A 15 -6.93 13.44 7.39
N ILE A 16 -6.99 13.44 8.72
CA ILE A 16 -7.21 14.66 9.50
C ILE A 16 -6.07 15.65 9.21
N GLU A 17 -6.42 16.83 8.73
CA GLU A 17 -5.48 17.91 8.38
C GLU A 17 -4.39 17.47 7.38
N GLY A 18 -4.71 16.54 6.47
CA GLY A 18 -3.73 15.99 5.55
C GLY A 18 -4.26 15.12 4.43
N VAL A 19 -3.33 14.48 3.73
CA VAL A 19 -3.61 13.59 2.59
C VAL A 19 -2.79 12.31 2.69
N MET A 20 -3.38 11.21 2.22
CA MET A 20 -2.70 9.93 2.05
C MET A 20 -2.75 9.53 0.57
N MET A 21 -1.60 9.11 0.03
CA MET A 21 -1.46 8.54 -1.31
C MET A 21 -0.97 7.10 -1.19
N ARG A 22 -1.54 6.20 -1.98
CA ARG A 22 -1.21 4.78 -1.98
C ARG A 22 -1.05 4.27 -3.41
N THR A 23 0.02 3.51 -3.61
CA THR A 23 0.29 2.73 -4.81
C THR A 23 0.25 1.24 -4.45
N PRO A 24 0.30 0.31 -5.42
CA PRO A 24 0.27 -1.11 -5.12
C PRO A 24 1.44 -1.59 -4.25
N ASN A 25 2.56 -0.85 -4.21
CA ASN A 25 3.80 -1.26 -3.56
C ASN A 25 4.28 -0.27 -2.48
N ALA A 26 3.60 0.85 -2.25
CA ALA A 26 4.02 1.87 -1.30
C ALA A 26 2.85 2.75 -0.87
N TYR A 27 2.96 3.37 0.30
CA TYR A 27 2.08 4.45 0.73
C TYR A 27 2.90 5.64 1.24
N ALA A 28 2.29 6.82 1.19
CA ALA A 28 2.80 8.05 1.77
C ALA A 28 1.63 8.83 2.39
N ILE A 29 1.87 9.46 3.54
CA ILE A 29 0.92 10.28 4.28
C ILE A 29 1.62 11.59 4.62
N ALA A 30 0.92 12.70 4.48
CA ALA A 30 1.35 14.02 4.93
C ALA A 30 0.23 14.68 5.73
N VAL A 31 0.56 15.21 6.91
CA VAL A 31 -0.39 15.92 7.79
C VAL A 31 0.22 17.23 8.28
N ARG A 32 -0.63 18.24 8.46
CA ARG A 32 -0.26 19.50 9.07
C ARG A 32 -0.31 19.36 10.60
N ARG A 33 0.78 19.73 11.28
CA ARG A 33 0.83 19.83 12.73
C ARG A 33 0.29 21.18 13.22
N PRO A 34 -0.15 21.28 14.50
CA PRO A 34 -0.62 22.54 15.07
C PRO A 34 0.43 23.67 15.07
N ASP A 35 1.73 23.31 15.06
CA ASP A 35 2.85 24.25 14.96
C ASP A 35 3.09 24.79 13.53
N GLY A 36 2.24 24.41 12.57
CA GLY A 36 2.34 24.80 11.17
C GLY A 36 3.30 23.96 10.33
N THR A 37 4.06 23.04 10.94
CA THR A 37 4.97 22.13 10.22
C THR A 37 4.21 20.99 9.55
N ILE A 38 4.84 20.35 8.56
CA ILE A 38 4.28 19.15 7.91
C ILE A 38 4.99 17.92 8.46
N ALA A 39 4.21 17.00 9.03
CA ALA A 39 4.67 15.65 9.31
C ALA A 39 4.41 14.78 8.08
N TYR A 40 5.38 13.98 7.67
CA TYR A 40 5.15 12.98 6.63
C TYR A 40 5.68 11.62 7.08
N THR A 41 5.03 10.57 6.59
CA THR A 41 5.48 9.18 6.78
C THR A 41 5.15 8.37 5.55
N GLY A 42 6.00 7.43 5.19
CA GLY A 42 5.78 6.56 4.05
C GLY A 42 6.60 5.30 4.16
N ALA A 43 6.06 4.21 3.63
CA ALA A 43 6.75 2.93 3.60
C ALA A 43 6.42 2.17 2.33
N LYS A 44 7.35 1.30 1.92
CA LYS A 44 7.10 0.29 0.88
C LYS A 44 6.24 -0.80 1.49
N LEU A 45 5.13 -1.17 0.84
CA LEU A 45 4.39 -2.38 1.18
C LEU A 45 5.02 -3.53 0.40
N PRO A 46 5.79 -4.43 1.04
CA PRO A 46 6.24 -5.65 0.37
C PRO A 46 5.00 -6.48 0.04
N LYS A 47 4.82 -6.79 -1.26
CA LYS A 47 3.82 -7.76 -1.69
C LYS A 47 4.26 -9.16 -1.26
N TRP A 48 3.71 -9.65 -0.17
CA TRP A 48 3.89 -11.04 0.27
C TRP A 48 3.47 -12.05 -0.82
N SER A 49 2.53 -11.67 -1.69
CA SER A 49 2.09 -12.46 -2.84
C SER A 49 3.16 -12.68 -3.91
N ASP A 50 4.18 -11.83 -3.98
CA ASP A 50 5.27 -11.99 -4.96
C ASP A 50 6.41 -12.88 -4.40
N LYS A 51 6.49 -13.03 -3.08
CA LYS A 51 7.55 -13.82 -2.42
C LYS A 51 7.20 -15.31 -2.28
N TYR A 52 5.91 -15.66 -2.25
CA TYR A 52 5.45 -17.05 -2.10
C TYR A 52 4.35 -17.40 -3.11
N PRO A 53 4.69 -17.94 -4.29
CA PRO A 53 3.69 -18.34 -5.30
C PRO A 53 2.71 -19.42 -4.84
N LEU A 54 3.06 -20.21 -3.81
CA LEU A 54 2.12 -21.17 -3.18
C LEU A 54 0.92 -20.49 -2.50
N LEU A 55 1.05 -19.25 -2.00
CA LEU A 55 -0.07 -18.51 -1.38
C LEU A 55 -1.09 -18.00 -2.41
N LYS A 56 -0.82 -18.16 -3.72
CA LYS A 56 -1.79 -17.87 -4.80
C LYS A 56 -2.74 -19.03 -5.07
N LEU A 57 -2.47 -20.22 -4.53
CA LEU A 57 -3.37 -21.36 -4.66
C LEU A 57 -4.66 -21.10 -3.88
N PRO A 58 -5.85 -21.30 -4.48
CA PRO A 58 -7.13 -20.94 -3.87
C PRO A 58 -7.37 -21.60 -2.51
N VAL A 59 -6.81 -22.81 -2.29
CA VAL A 59 -6.91 -23.56 -1.03
C VAL A 59 -6.09 -22.92 0.10
N LEU A 60 -4.83 -22.56 -0.16
CA LEU A 60 -3.95 -21.90 0.82
C LEU A 60 -4.36 -20.44 1.06
N ARG A 61 -4.86 -19.75 0.03
CA ARG A 61 -5.42 -18.41 0.13
C ARG A 61 -6.64 -18.38 1.07
N GLY A 62 -7.53 -19.36 0.96
CA GLY A 62 -8.69 -19.49 1.84
C GLY A 62 -8.30 -19.80 3.29
N ALA A 63 -7.39 -20.75 3.49
CA ALA A 63 -6.93 -21.13 4.83
C ALA A 63 -6.20 -19.99 5.57
N ALA A 64 -5.38 -19.20 4.88
CA ALA A 64 -4.66 -18.08 5.49
C ALA A 64 -5.60 -16.98 5.99
N VAL A 65 -6.71 -16.71 5.29
CA VAL A 65 -7.71 -15.70 5.70
C VAL A 65 -8.47 -16.17 6.95
N LEU A 66 -8.80 -17.46 7.04
CA LEU A 66 -9.48 -18.03 8.20
C LEU A 66 -8.60 -18.04 9.46
N VAL A 67 -7.28 -18.23 9.33
CA VAL A 67 -6.34 -18.20 10.46
C VAL A 67 -6.06 -16.76 10.94
N GLN A 68 -6.22 -15.77 10.08
CA GLN A 68 -6.02 -14.36 10.41
C GLN A 68 -7.28 -13.68 11.00
N SER A 69 -8.41 -14.39 11.05
CA SER A 69 -9.68 -13.93 11.67
C SER A 69 -9.72 -14.31 13.15
#